data_AF-A0AAD8CMA5-F1
#
_entry.id   AF-A0AAD8CMA5-F1
#
_cell.length_a   1.000
_cell.length_b   1.000
_cell.length_c   1.000
_cell.angle_alpha   90.00
_cell.angle_beta   90.00
_cell.angle_gamma   90.00
#
_symmetry.space_group_name_H-M   'P 1'
#
loop_
_entity.id
_entity.type
_entity.pdbx_description
1 polymer ?
#
loop_
_entity_poly.entity_id
_entity_poly.type
_entity_poly.pdbx_seq_one_letter_code
_entity_poly.pdbx_strand_id
1 'polypeptide(L)'
;MKFLVGSLLLCAVLHLSQSYCYRKQLEMTPDGKPATYCVDTEDGTKHALGSKWRNSECMDCTCQGCCTAYSTPRKIPPDCMMEFDKENCKYNVFKKNDHGKPATYCVDTEDGTKHALGSKWRNSECMDCTCESCCTAYSKPIKIPSDCMMEFDKENCKYNVFKKNDRTISCPVLGAVGK
;
A
#
# COMPACT_ATOMS: atom_id res chain seq x y z
N MET A 1 12.61 49.28 15.70
CA MET A 1 12.96 48.07 16.48
C MET A 1 11.74 47.14 16.42
N LYS A 2 11.93 45.89 15.94
CA LYS A 2 10.96 44.77 15.86
C LYS A 2 9.83 45.06 14.83
N PHE A 3 9.69 44.33 13.73
CA PHE A 3 9.43 42.90 13.63
C PHE A 3 10.13 42.29 12.40
N LEU A 4 11.26 41.65 12.63
CA LEU A 4 11.75 40.53 11.82
C LEU A 4 11.66 39.32 12.74
N VAL A 5 11.41 38.14 12.16
CA VAL A 5 11.26 36.80 12.77
C VAL A 5 9.79 36.36 12.83
N GLY A 6 9.44 35.41 11.97
CA GLY A 6 8.16 34.69 12.07
C GLY A 6 7.60 34.11 10.78
N SER A 7 8.40 33.79 9.76
CA SER A 7 7.93 32.95 8.64
C SER A 7 9.08 32.09 8.14
N LEU A 8 9.50 31.17 9.00
CA LEU A 8 10.24 29.98 8.60
C LEU A 8 9.50 28.79 9.23
N LEU A 9 9.38 27.71 8.47
CA LEU A 9 8.60 26.48 8.73
C LEU A 9 7.14 26.50 8.27
N LEU A 10 6.95 26.50 6.95
CA LEU A 10 5.87 25.72 6.35
C LEU A 10 6.41 24.85 5.21
N CYS A 11 7.43 24.04 5.51
CA CYS A 11 7.77 22.87 4.70
C CYS A 11 7.31 21.62 5.44
N ALA A 12 5.99 21.51 5.71
CA ALA A 12 5.40 20.22 6.00
C ALA A 12 5.31 19.48 4.67
N VAL A 13 6.34 18.70 4.37
CA VAL A 13 6.38 17.84 3.19
C VAL A 13 5.15 16.94 3.25
N LEU A 14 4.26 17.09 2.28
CA LEU A 14 3.19 16.15 2.02
C LEU A 14 3.84 14.82 1.64
N HIS A 15 4.16 13.98 2.63
CA HIS A 15 4.47 12.57 2.40
C HIS A 15 3.16 11.89 2.03
N LEU A 16 2.75 12.08 0.78
CA LEU A 16 1.69 11.32 0.14
C LEU A 16 2.06 9.85 0.26
N SER A 17 1.22 9.15 1.00
CA SER A 17 1.25 7.72 1.27
C SER A 17 1.22 6.91 -0.03
N GLN A 18 2.36 6.72 -0.67
CA GLN A 18 2.57 5.73 -1.72
C GLN A 18 3.98 5.19 -1.54
N SER A 19 4.14 3.87 -1.66
CA SER A 19 5.46 3.31 -1.91
C SER A 19 6.03 4.02 -3.12
N TYR A 20 7.09 4.81 -2.91
CA TYR A 20 7.64 5.67 -3.96
C TYR A 20 8.79 4.93 -4.62
N CYS A 21 8.69 4.80 -5.94
CA CYS A 21 9.73 4.25 -6.78
C CYS A 21 10.12 5.26 -7.84
N TYR A 22 11.40 5.31 -8.18
CA TYR A 22 11.89 6.04 -9.34
C TYR A 22 12.79 5.15 -10.19
N ARG A 23 12.89 5.49 -11.47
CA ARG A 23 13.82 4.87 -12.42
C ARG A 23 14.99 5.80 -12.68
N LYS A 24 16.17 5.22 -12.86
CA LYS A 24 17.40 5.90 -13.26
C LYS A 24 17.78 5.44 -14.65
N GLN A 25 18.31 6.35 -15.46
CA GLN A 25 18.96 5.96 -16.71
C GLN A 25 20.29 5.30 -16.38
N LEU A 26 20.60 4.22 -17.09
CA LEU A 26 21.90 3.57 -17.02
C LEU A 26 22.95 4.48 -17.64
N GLU A 27 23.97 4.79 -16.86
CA GLU A 27 25.12 5.54 -17.35
C GLU A 27 25.89 4.71 -18.38
N MET A 28 26.31 5.38 -19.45
CA MET A 28 27.13 4.81 -20.51
C MET A 28 28.53 5.39 -20.41
N THR A 29 29.54 4.58 -20.66
CA THR A 29 30.93 5.00 -20.77
C THR A 29 31.16 5.80 -22.06
N PRO A 30 32.26 6.57 -22.19
CA PRO A 30 32.57 7.31 -23.41
C PRO A 30 32.65 6.46 -24.68
N ASP A 31 32.96 5.16 -24.56
CA ASP A 31 32.96 4.18 -25.65
C ASP A 31 31.57 3.54 -25.91
N GLY A 32 30.51 4.06 -25.31
CA GLY A 32 29.12 3.67 -25.56
C GLY A 32 28.68 2.36 -24.90
N LYS A 33 29.42 1.85 -23.91
CA LYS A 33 29.07 0.62 -23.18
C LYS A 33 28.39 0.95 -21.86
N PRO A 34 27.54 0.06 -21.31
CA PRO A 34 27.01 0.24 -19.96
C PRO A 34 28.14 0.34 -18.93
N ALA A 35 28.04 1.31 -18.01
CA ALA A 35 28.95 1.39 -16.88
C ALA A 35 28.92 0.10 -16.06
N THR A 36 30.08 -0.35 -15.57
CA THR A 36 30.19 -1.57 -14.76
C THR A 36 29.72 -1.37 -13.31
N TYR A 37 29.55 -0.12 -12.90
CA TYR A 37 29.02 0.28 -11.61
C TYR A 37 28.14 1.52 -11.76
N CYS A 38 27.30 1.77 -10.77
CA CYS A 38 26.55 3.00 -10.60
C CYS A 38 26.83 3.61 -9.22
N VAL A 39 26.48 4.88 -9.07
CA VAL A 39 26.60 5.61 -7.81
C VAL A 39 25.20 5.84 -7.23
N ASP A 40 25.00 5.50 -5.96
CA ASP A 40 23.78 5.87 -5.25
C ASP A 40 23.75 7.39 -5.04
N THR A 41 22.61 8.01 -5.35
CA THR A 41 22.48 9.47 -5.32
C THR A 41 22.29 10.01 -3.91
N GLU A 42 21.85 9.18 -2.97
CA GLU A 42 21.54 9.58 -1.60
C GLU A 42 22.79 9.57 -0.72
N ASP A 43 23.66 8.57 -0.87
CA ASP A 43 24.87 8.41 -0.03
C ASP A 43 26.20 8.34 -0.80
N GLY A 44 26.17 8.39 -2.13
CA GLY A 44 27.39 8.42 -2.96
C GLY A 44 28.14 7.09 -3.04
N THR A 45 27.57 5.99 -2.54
CA THR A 45 28.21 4.68 -2.56
C THR A 45 28.21 4.06 -3.96
N LYS A 46 29.27 3.32 -4.31
CA LYS A 46 29.39 2.63 -5.61
C LYS A 46 28.85 1.22 -5.53
N HIS A 47 28.02 0.85 -6.51
CA HIS A 47 27.39 -0.46 -6.59
C HIS A 47 27.62 -1.09 -7.96
N ALA A 48 27.96 -2.38 -7.98
CA ALA A 48 28.18 -3.10 -9.24
C ALA A 48 26.88 -3.20 -10.05
N LEU A 49 26.99 -3.19 -11.38
CA LEU A 49 25.85 -3.41 -12.26
C LEU A 49 25.17 -4.76 -11.96
N GLY A 50 23.84 -4.74 -11.78
CA GLY A 50 23.04 -5.93 -11.44
C GLY A 50 22.94 -6.24 -9.94
N SER A 51 23.69 -5.53 -9.08
CA SER A 51 23.54 -5.65 -7.63
C SER A 51 22.22 -5.04 -7.13
N LYS A 52 21.82 -5.47 -5.93
CA LYS A 52 20.72 -4.90 -5.15
C LYS A 52 21.28 -4.44 -3.81
N TRP A 53 20.83 -3.29 -3.33
CA TRP A 53 21.24 -2.77 -2.03
C TRP A 53 20.12 -1.98 -1.36
N ARG A 54 20.28 -1.79 -0.04
CA ARG A 54 19.48 -0.87 0.77
C ARG A 54 20.32 0.39 0.97
N ASN A 55 19.83 1.56 0.58
CA ASN A 55 20.56 2.81 0.81
C ASN A 55 20.20 3.46 2.16
N SER A 56 20.93 4.52 2.52
CA SER A 56 20.71 5.27 3.76
C SER A 56 19.29 5.87 3.89
N GLU A 57 18.61 6.12 2.77
CA GLU A 57 17.21 6.58 2.72
C GLU A 57 16.17 5.46 2.79
N CYS A 58 16.58 4.27 3.25
CA CYS A 58 15.71 3.10 3.41
C CYS A 58 15.00 2.73 2.10
N MET A 59 15.73 2.80 0.97
CA MET A 59 15.24 2.37 -0.33
C MET A 59 15.94 1.11 -0.79
N ASP A 60 15.17 0.17 -1.35
CA ASP A 60 15.66 -0.96 -2.11
C ASP A 60 16.00 -0.53 -3.52
N CYS A 61 17.28 -0.60 -3.85
CA CYS A 61 17.87 -0.02 -5.03
C CYS A 61 18.51 -1.05 -5.95
N THR A 62 18.56 -0.68 -7.23
CA THR A 62 19.37 -1.24 -8.30
C THR A 62 19.94 -0.08 -9.10
N CYS A 63 20.90 -0.34 -10.00
CA CYS A 63 21.38 0.71 -10.92
C CYS A 63 20.28 1.26 -11.84
N GLN A 64 19.13 0.58 -11.97
CA GLN A 64 18.00 1.02 -12.78
C GLN A 64 16.96 1.85 -12.01
N GLY A 65 17.09 1.99 -10.69
CA GLY A 65 16.11 2.68 -9.88
C GLY A 65 16.00 2.14 -8.46
N CYS A 66 15.24 2.86 -7.64
CA CYS A 66 15.02 2.53 -6.24
C CYS A 66 13.54 2.61 -5.87
N CYS A 67 13.16 1.89 -4.82
CA CYS A 67 11.83 1.90 -4.22
C CYS A 67 11.95 2.01 -2.70
N THR A 68 11.04 2.70 -2.04
CA THR A 68 10.95 2.69 -0.56
C THR A 68 10.86 1.25 -0.04
N ALA A 69 11.72 0.88 0.91
CA ALA A 69 11.78 -0.47 1.48
C ALA A 69 10.88 -0.66 2.71
N TYR A 70 10.09 0.35 3.06
CA TYR A 70 9.22 0.36 4.24
C TYR A 70 7.77 0.65 3.87
N SER A 71 6.87 0.13 4.68
CA SER A 71 5.44 0.41 4.58
C SER A 71 5.03 1.44 5.62
N THR A 72 4.21 2.41 5.21
CA THR A 72 3.62 3.37 6.15
C THR A 72 2.27 2.84 6.65
N PRO A 73 2.10 2.59 7.96
CA PRO A 73 0.83 2.13 8.52
C PRO A 73 -0.29 3.16 8.25
N ARG A 74 -1.38 2.72 7.60
CA ARG A 74 -2.54 3.58 7.33
C ARG A 74 -3.66 3.44 8.37
N LYS A 75 -3.79 2.27 8.97
CA LYS A 75 -4.91 1.85 9.83
C LYS A 75 -4.50 1.78 11.32
N ILE A 76 -3.84 2.82 11.83
CA ILE A 76 -3.41 2.82 13.24
C ILE A 76 -4.56 3.17 14.19
N PRO A 77 -4.58 2.60 15.41
CA PRO A 77 -5.60 2.94 16.40
C PRO A 77 -5.62 4.45 16.75
N PRO A 78 -6.80 5.05 17.05
CA PRO A 78 -6.92 6.47 17.38
C PRO A 78 -6.08 6.93 18.58
N ASP A 79 -5.81 6.02 19.52
CA ASP A 79 -5.01 6.26 20.72
C ASP A 79 -3.52 5.89 20.54
N CYS A 80 -3.10 5.60 19.32
CA CYS A 80 -1.72 5.35 18.94
C CYS A 80 -1.13 6.49 18.10
N MET A 81 0.19 6.54 18.08
CA MET A 81 0.98 7.37 17.16
C MET A 81 2.04 6.49 16.49
N MET A 82 2.67 7.01 15.45
CA MET A 82 3.72 6.31 14.71
C MET A 82 4.99 7.16 14.64
N GLU A 83 6.12 6.48 14.73
CA GLU A 83 7.46 7.07 14.62
C GLU A 83 8.28 6.24 13.64
N PHE A 84 9.06 6.90 12.79
CA PHE A 84 9.91 6.21 11.83
C PHE A 84 11.25 5.83 12.49
N ASP A 85 11.51 4.53 12.56
CA ASP A 85 12.77 3.95 12.99
C ASP A 85 13.68 3.82 11.76
N LYS A 86 14.58 4.79 11.64
CA LYS A 86 15.53 4.91 10.52
C LYS A 86 16.53 3.76 10.47
N GLU A 87 16.92 3.21 11.62
CA GLU A 87 17.88 2.12 11.70
C GLU A 87 17.30 0.82 11.16
N ASN A 88 16.03 0.55 11.47
CA ASN A 88 15.33 -0.66 11.03
C ASN A 88 14.46 -0.44 9.78
N CYS A 89 14.45 0.77 9.23
CA CYS A 89 13.64 1.17 8.08
C CYS A 89 12.17 0.74 8.23
N LYS A 90 11.52 1.14 9.32
CA LYS A 90 10.12 0.79 9.58
C LYS A 90 9.42 1.84 10.44
N TYR A 91 8.09 1.90 10.36
CA TYR A 91 7.30 2.65 11.33
C TYR A 91 6.97 1.78 12.54
N ASN A 92 7.31 2.27 13.72
CA ASN A 92 6.84 1.71 14.97
C ASN A 92 5.53 2.41 15.36
N VAL A 93 4.53 1.62 15.79
CA VAL A 93 3.23 2.14 16.25
C VAL A 93 3.08 1.83 17.73
N PHE A 94 2.82 2.85 18.54
CA PHE A 94 2.73 2.73 20.00
C PHE A 94 1.67 3.66 20.58
N LYS A 95 1.29 3.46 21.84
CA LYS A 95 0.27 4.28 22.52
C LYS A 95 0.76 5.71 22.73
N LYS A 96 -0.10 6.70 22.46
CA LYS A 96 0.22 8.13 22.65
C LYS A 96 0.71 8.47 24.06
N ASN A 97 0.18 7.79 25.07
CA ASN A 97 0.49 8.04 26.48
C ASN A 97 1.56 7.09 27.04
N ASP A 98 2.11 6.18 26.23
CA ASP A 98 3.11 5.20 26.66
C ASP A 98 3.91 4.69 25.45
N HIS A 99 5.04 5.34 25.15
CA HIS A 99 5.94 4.99 24.05
C HIS A 99 6.51 3.57 24.16
N GLY A 100 6.52 2.97 25.35
CA GLY A 100 7.01 1.60 25.56
C GLY A 100 5.99 0.52 25.19
N LYS A 101 4.72 0.90 24.96
CA LYS A 101 3.64 -0.05 24.65
C LYS A 101 3.34 -0.06 23.15
N PRO A 102 3.75 -1.10 22.42
CA PRO A 102 3.42 -1.23 21.01
C PRO A 102 1.91 -1.39 20.82
N ALA A 103 1.42 -0.96 19.67
CA ALA A 103 0.06 -1.27 19.25
C ALA A 103 -0.09 -2.79 19.07
N THR A 104 -1.21 -3.34 19.55
CA THR A 104 -1.53 -4.77 19.44
C THR A 104 -2.64 -5.05 18.45
N TYR A 105 -3.24 -4.01 17.88
CA TYR A 105 -4.33 -4.08 16.92
C TYR A 105 -4.25 -2.95 15.89
N CYS A 106 -4.94 -3.14 14.76
CA CYS A 106 -5.30 -2.11 13.80
C CYS A 106 -6.83 -1.91 13.82
N VAL A 107 -7.29 -0.81 13.20
CA VAL A 107 -8.72 -0.50 13.10
C VAL A 107 -9.13 -0.51 11.63
N ASP A 108 -10.16 -1.27 11.27
CA ASP A 108 -10.71 -1.18 9.93
C ASP A 108 -11.41 0.17 9.74
N THR A 109 -11.06 0.87 8.68
CA THR A 109 -11.60 2.19 8.35
C THR A 109 -13.03 2.15 7.84
N GLU A 110 -13.47 1.01 7.31
CA GLU A 110 -14.82 0.89 6.75
C GLU A 110 -15.89 0.75 7.83
N ASP A 111 -15.61 0.00 8.90
CA ASP A 111 -16.59 -0.32 9.96
C ASP A 111 -16.11 -0.03 11.39
N GLY A 112 -14.87 0.46 11.56
CA GLY A 112 -14.31 0.82 12.86
C GLY A 112 -13.94 -0.37 13.74
N THR A 113 -14.04 -1.61 13.23
CA THR A 113 -13.75 -2.81 14.01
C THR A 113 -12.25 -2.97 14.30
N LYS A 114 -11.92 -3.56 15.44
CA LYS A 114 -10.53 -3.78 15.88
C LYS A 114 -10.06 -5.17 15.49
N HIS A 115 -8.85 -5.26 14.93
CA HIS A 115 -8.26 -6.51 14.46
C HIS A 115 -6.85 -6.67 15.00
N ALA A 116 -6.52 -7.86 15.50
CA ALA A 116 -5.17 -8.14 15.98
C ALA A 116 -4.14 -8.02 14.85
N LEU A 117 -2.92 -7.58 15.16
CA LEU A 117 -1.84 -7.57 14.17
C LEU A 117 -1.60 -8.98 13.59
N GLY A 118 -1.43 -9.07 12.27
CA GLY A 118 -1.27 -10.34 11.55
C GLY A 118 -2.57 -11.12 11.28
N SER A 119 -3.70 -10.68 11.83
CA SER A 119 -4.99 -11.30 11.53
C SER A 119 -5.46 -11.01 10.09
N LYS A 120 -6.35 -11.88 9.60
CA LYS A 120 -7.10 -11.70 8.36
C LYS A 120 -8.58 -11.67 8.69
N TRP A 121 -9.33 -10.77 8.07
CA TRP A 121 -10.77 -10.68 8.25
C TRP A 121 -11.47 -10.28 6.97
N ARG A 122 -12.79 -10.49 6.93
CA ARG A 122 -13.67 -9.88 5.94
C ARG A 122 -14.47 -8.78 6.60
N ASN A 123 -14.45 -7.58 6.02
CA ASN A 123 -15.11 -6.42 6.61
C ASN A 123 -16.53 -6.21 6.07
N SER A 124 -17.23 -5.20 6.59
CA SER A 124 -18.59 -4.86 6.16
C SER A 124 -18.71 -4.55 4.67
N GLU A 125 -17.62 -4.11 4.03
CA GLU A 125 -17.55 -3.79 2.59
C GLU A 125 -17.15 -4.97 1.70
N CYS A 126 -17.25 -6.20 2.21
CA CYS A 126 -16.91 -7.40 1.46
C CYS A 126 -15.47 -7.35 0.92
N MET A 127 -14.54 -6.84 1.72
CA MET A 127 -13.12 -6.89 1.43
C MET A 127 -12.42 -7.88 2.36
N ASP A 128 -11.50 -8.65 1.80
CA ASP A 128 -10.52 -9.41 2.56
C ASP A 128 -9.37 -8.53 2.94
N CYS A 129 -9.19 -8.38 4.25
CA CYS A 129 -8.29 -7.42 4.84
C CYS A 129 -7.24 -8.09 5.71
N THR A 130 -6.10 -7.41 5.79
CA THR A 130 -5.10 -7.47 6.85
C THR A 130 -4.92 -6.05 7.40
N CYS A 131 -4.10 -5.89 8.44
CA CYS A 131 -3.73 -4.55 8.91
C CYS A 131 -2.97 -3.71 7.86
N GLU A 132 -2.45 -4.33 6.81
CA GLU A 132 -1.63 -3.68 5.79
C GLU A 132 -2.43 -3.34 4.52
N SER A 133 -3.39 -4.18 4.13
CA SER A 133 -4.13 -4.00 2.88
C SER A 133 -5.51 -4.65 2.93
N CYS A 134 -6.40 -4.20 2.04
CA CYS A 134 -7.70 -4.80 1.81
C CYS A 134 -7.92 -4.97 0.31
N CYS A 135 -8.53 -6.09 -0.08
CA CYS A 135 -8.90 -6.37 -1.46
C CYS A 135 -10.35 -6.85 -1.52
N THR A 136 -11.09 -6.43 -2.54
CA THR A 136 -12.46 -6.93 -2.81
C THR A 136 -12.51 -8.46 -2.75
N ALA A 137 -13.46 -9.03 -2.03
CA ALA A 137 -13.56 -10.47 -1.80
C ALA A 137 -14.41 -11.22 -2.85
N TYR A 138 -14.88 -10.52 -3.87
CA TYR A 138 -15.84 -11.03 -4.85
C TYR A 138 -15.43 -10.70 -6.27
N SER A 139 -15.80 -11.58 -7.21
CA SER A 139 -15.68 -11.35 -8.63
C SER A 139 -16.99 -10.74 -9.16
N LYS A 140 -16.88 -9.69 -9.97
CA LYS A 140 -18.00 -9.02 -10.64
C LYS A 140 -18.21 -9.63 -12.04
N PRO A 141 -19.38 -10.21 -12.36
CA PRO A 141 -19.69 -10.65 -13.71
C PRO A 141 -19.65 -9.47 -14.70
N ILE A 142 -18.98 -9.67 -15.82
CA ILE A 142 -18.89 -8.69 -16.93
C ILE A 142 -19.55 -9.20 -18.21
N LYS A 143 -19.80 -10.52 -18.29
CA LYS A 143 -20.46 -11.16 -19.43
C LYS A 143 -21.48 -12.19 -18.95
N ILE A 144 -22.76 -11.90 -19.19
CA ILE A 144 -23.90 -12.77 -18.89
C ILE A 144 -24.85 -12.80 -20.10
N PRO A 145 -25.70 -13.83 -20.27
CA PRO A 145 -26.71 -13.85 -21.34
C PRO A 145 -27.66 -12.65 -21.28
N SER A 146 -28.18 -12.23 -22.43
CA SER A 146 -28.99 -11.00 -22.56
C SER A 146 -30.33 -11.05 -21.82
N ASP A 147 -30.86 -12.25 -21.57
CA ASP A 147 -32.10 -12.48 -20.82
C ASP A 147 -31.87 -12.70 -19.31
N CYS A 148 -30.64 -12.51 -18.84
CA CYS A 148 -30.25 -12.60 -17.44
C CYS A 148 -29.96 -11.21 -16.84
N MET A 149 -30.02 -11.13 -15.52
CA MET A 149 -29.57 -10.00 -14.72
C MET A 149 -28.72 -10.49 -13.55
N MET A 150 -28.00 -9.56 -12.92
CA MET A 150 -27.20 -9.85 -11.73
C MET A 150 -27.56 -8.89 -10.60
N GLU A 151 -27.50 -9.39 -9.38
CA GLU A 151 -27.74 -8.64 -8.15
C GLU A 151 -26.62 -8.97 -7.15
N PHE A 152 -26.14 -7.95 -6.44
CA PHE A 152 -25.10 -8.15 -5.43
C PHE A 152 -25.73 -8.61 -4.12
N ASP A 153 -25.34 -9.79 -3.68
CA ASP A 153 -25.68 -10.38 -2.40
C ASP A 153 -24.60 -9.97 -1.39
N LYS A 154 -24.92 -8.92 -0.62
CA LYS A 154 -24.03 -8.33 0.38
C LYS A 154 -23.74 -9.28 1.54
N GLU A 155 -24.68 -10.15 1.90
CA GLU A 155 -24.54 -11.11 3.00
C GLU A 155 -23.50 -12.18 2.65
N ASN A 156 -23.55 -12.68 1.42
CA ASN A 156 -22.63 -13.71 0.93
C ASN A 156 -21.43 -13.14 0.16
N CYS A 157 -21.35 -11.82 0.03
CA CYS A 157 -20.33 -11.11 -0.75
C CYS A 157 -20.13 -11.73 -2.15
N LYS A 158 -21.20 -11.82 -2.94
CA LYS A 158 -21.13 -12.37 -4.32
C LYS A 158 -22.20 -11.76 -5.21
N TYR A 159 -22.02 -11.88 -6.52
CA TYR A 159 -23.10 -11.60 -7.47
C TYR A 159 -23.89 -12.86 -7.77
N ASN A 160 -25.20 -12.81 -7.53
CA ASN A 160 -26.13 -13.83 -8.00
C ASN A 160 -26.59 -13.43 -9.42
N VAL A 161 -26.59 -14.38 -10.35
CA VAL A 161 -27.01 -14.16 -11.74
C VAL A 161 -28.17 -15.08 -12.08
N PHE A 162 -29.28 -14.52 -12.53
CA PHE A 162 -30.54 -15.24 -12.75
C PHE A 162 -31.34 -14.62 -13.90
N LYS A 163 -32.40 -15.29 -14.34
CA LYS A 163 -33.26 -14.79 -15.43
C LYS A 163 -34.00 -13.53 -15.01
N LYS A 164 -34.17 -12.60 -15.96
CA LYS A 164 -34.88 -11.33 -15.72
C LYS A 164 -36.35 -11.52 -15.30
N ASN A 165 -36.99 -12.58 -15.80
CA ASN A 165 -38.40 -12.89 -15.54
C ASN A 165 -38.61 -13.87 -14.37
N ASP A 166 -37.57 -14.57 -13.92
CA ASP A 166 -37.65 -15.53 -12.82
C ASP A 166 -36.32 -15.64 -12.08
N ARG A 167 -36.28 -15.14 -10.85
CA ARG A 167 -35.06 -15.09 -10.02
C ARG A 167 -34.63 -16.45 -9.48
N THR A 168 -35.51 -17.46 -9.55
CA THR A 168 -35.20 -18.83 -9.10
C THR A 168 -34.34 -19.58 -10.11
N ILE A 169 -34.30 -19.11 -11.36
CA ILE A 169 -33.55 -19.73 -12.44
C ILE A 169 -32.17 -19.07 -12.54
N SER A 170 -31.15 -19.77 -12.09
CA SER A 170 -29.74 -19.34 -12.20
C SER A 170 -29.30 -19.25 -13.66
N CYS A 171 -28.47 -18.25 -13.96
CA CYS A 171 -27.84 -18.06 -15.25
C CYS A 171 -26.32 -18.30 -15.18
N PRO A 172 -25.68 -18.71 -16.29
CA PRO A 172 -24.23 -18.85 -16.35
C PRO A 172 -23.52 -17.49 -16.39
N VAL A 173 -22.35 -17.42 -15.74
CA VAL A 173 -21.40 -16.31 -15.89
C VAL A 173 -20.38 -16.69 -16.96
N LEU A 174 -20.31 -15.90 -18.04
CA LEU A 174 -19.43 -16.15 -19.19
C LEU A 174 -18.09 -15.41 -19.07
N GLY A 175 -17.98 -14.49 -18.11
CA GLY A 175 -16.77 -13.73 -17.80
C GLY A 175 -16.97 -12.86 -16.57
N ALA A 176 -15.92 -12.72 -15.76
CA ALA A 176 -15.91 -11.93 -14.54
C ALA A 176 -14.56 -11.21 -14.37
N VAL A 177 -14.55 -10.15 -13.56
CA VAL A 177 -13.36 -9.39 -13.16
C VAL A 177 -13.33 -9.22 -11.65
N GLY A 178 -12.15 -9.09 -11.07
CA GLY A 178 -11.99 -8.99 -9.61
C GLY A 178 -11.31 -10.24 -9.06
N LYS A 179 -11.35 -10.36 -7.74
CA LYS A 179 -10.57 -11.36 -7.00
C LYS A 179 -10.92 -12.79 -7.39
#